data_AF-A0A1J4L2J3-F1
#
_entry.id   AF-A0A1J4L2J3-F1
#
_cell.length_a   1.000
_cell.length_b   1.000
_cell.length_c   1.000
_cell.angle_alpha   90.00
_cell.angle_beta   90.00
_cell.angle_gamma   90.00
#
_symmetry.space_group_name_H-M   'P 1'
#
loop_
_entity.id
_entity.type
_entity.pdbx_description
1 polymer ?
#
loop_
_entity_poly.entity_id
_entity_poly.type
_entity_poly.pdbx_seq_one_letter_code
_entity_poly.pdbx_strand_id
1 'polypeptide(L)'
;MINSFFIISLLSLNCKETIQPKLGINNYTFDANENDIICIEPKIYPVYILFSEFPSDTLLEKYIYNPNNNTHLLDFSALLRYLPIYDYSLSPSTRTILKTQSNGSISLTTSVFPGMCSNGIFFSNSEKFDLSFSERSFGFWKINNYDDKCIIFSASKIKMEINSNDDEDQFFLYSDFDNFTSISGNNTLMIDDIERNYLVRFVADDSNIPNHVSLSFEGCSTCNNKNDMYLPQFLIEKCSNHKKWYGNNIAIVLIILLFAFVLLFLYTLSMEWSKEMKSDSCDSISNRDDMINITDQASDTDDMLPRQFLSLDNLHT
;
A
#
# COMPACT_ATOMS: atom_id res chain seq x y z
N MET A 1 58.07 2.65 -15.70
CA MET A 1 57.05 2.55 -14.63
C MET A 1 56.14 3.76 -14.75
N ILE A 2 55.02 3.62 -15.46
CA ILE A 2 53.99 4.66 -15.58
C ILE A 2 52.93 4.29 -14.55
N ASN A 3 53.03 4.88 -13.35
CA ASN A 3 51.94 4.88 -12.38
C ASN A 3 50.87 5.84 -12.92
N SER A 4 50.01 5.30 -13.78
CA SER A 4 48.76 5.97 -14.15
C SER A 4 47.87 5.95 -12.91
N PHE A 5 47.97 7.01 -12.12
CA PHE A 5 47.00 7.36 -11.09
C PHE A 5 45.67 7.54 -11.80
N PHE A 6 44.91 6.45 -11.94
CA PHE A 6 43.47 6.51 -12.13
C PHE A 6 42.91 7.11 -10.85
N ILE A 7 42.92 8.45 -10.79
CA ILE A 7 42.05 9.20 -9.91
C ILE A 7 40.66 8.88 -10.43
N ILE A 8 40.08 7.81 -9.88
CA ILE A 8 38.65 7.54 -9.93
C ILE A 8 38.07 8.72 -9.15
N SER A 9 37.85 9.79 -9.90
CA SER A 9 37.10 10.93 -9.44
C SER A 9 35.71 10.40 -9.17
N LEU A 10 35.45 10.04 -7.91
CA LEU A 10 34.11 10.03 -7.34
C LEU A 10 33.62 11.48 -7.44
N LEU A 11 33.29 11.92 -8.65
CA LEU A 11 32.48 13.11 -8.87
C LEU A 11 31.15 12.75 -8.26
N SER A 12 30.99 13.08 -6.98
CA SER A 12 29.68 13.29 -6.41
C SER A 12 28.97 14.22 -7.37
N LEU A 13 27.96 13.71 -8.08
CA LEU A 13 27.11 14.54 -8.92
C LEU A 13 26.54 15.63 -8.01
N ASN A 14 27.01 16.85 -8.19
CA ASN A 14 26.49 18.01 -7.47
C ASN A 14 25.16 18.37 -8.12
N CYS A 15 24.09 17.84 -7.54
CA CYS A 15 22.74 18.20 -7.90
C CYS A 15 22.49 19.63 -7.39
N LYS A 16 21.95 20.49 -8.25
CA LYS A 16 21.42 21.78 -7.81
C LYS A 16 20.25 21.56 -6.85
N GLU A 17 19.37 20.64 -7.23
CA GLU A 17 18.19 20.25 -6.45
C GLU A 17 18.14 18.73 -6.30
N THR A 18 17.80 18.27 -5.10
CA THR A 18 17.57 16.86 -4.80
C THR A 18 16.14 16.66 -4.34
N ILE A 19 15.35 16.01 -5.17
CA ILE A 19 13.96 15.66 -4.92
C ILE A 19 13.93 14.30 -4.22
N GLN A 20 13.33 14.27 -3.03
CA GLN A 20 12.99 13.03 -2.34
C GLN A 20 11.47 12.93 -2.30
N PRO A 21 10.85 12.20 -3.25
CA PRO A 21 9.41 11.97 -3.28
C PRO A 21 8.90 11.50 -1.91
N LYS A 22 7.84 12.14 -1.41
CA LYS A 22 7.17 11.74 -0.17
C LYS A 22 5.90 10.95 -0.50
N LEU A 23 5.30 10.33 0.50
CA LEU A 23 3.96 9.76 0.37
C LEU A 23 2.98 10.84 -0.11
N GLY A 24 2.06 10.45 -0.98
CA GLY A 24 1.06 11.36 -1.53
C GLY A 24 1.45 11.93 -2.88
N ILE A 25 0.95 13.12 -3.18
CA ILE A 25 1.23 13.85 -4.42
C ILE A 25 1.97 15.15 -4.12
N ASN A 26 3.12 15.35 -4.76
CA ASN A 26 3.96 16.52 -4.52
C ASN A 26 4.39 17.16 -5.83
N ASN A 27 4.36 18.48 -5.85
CA ASN A 27 4.63 19.28 -7.03
C ASN A 27 5.94 20.02 -6.83
N TYR A 28 6.73 20.05 -7.89
CA TYR A 28 8.03 20.67 -7.87
C TYR A 28 8.21 21.50 -9.12
N THR A 29 8.63 22.75 -8.93
CA THR A 29 8.92 23.68 -10.02
C THR A 29 10.24 24.36 -9.71
N PHE A 30 11.13 24.37 -10.70
CA PHE A 30 12.47 24.92 -10.57
C PHE A 30 12.85 25.70 -11.81
N ASP A 31 13.50 26.83 -11.61
CA ASP A 31 14.23 27.51 -12.68
C ASP A 31 15.58 26.82 -12.87
N ALA A 32 15.78 26.18 -14.01
CA ALA A 32 17.01 25.51 -14.39
C ALA A 32 17.85 26.44 -15.28
N ASN A 33 19.12 26.63 -14.92
CA ASN A 33 20.14 27.26 -15.73
C ASN A 33 20.86 26.22 -16.58
N GLU A 34 21.61 26.68 -17.57
CA GLU A 34 22.49 25.83 -18.39
C GLU A 34 23.38 24.90 -17.53
N ASN A 35 23.36 23.61 -17.84
CA ASN A 35 24.10 22.54 -17.16
C ASN A 35 23.65 22.24 -15.72
N ASP A 36 22.51 22.77 -15.27
CA ASP A 36 21.95 22.38 -13.99
C ASP A 36 21.53 20.90 -14.00
N ILE A 37 21.72 20.27 -12.85
CA ILE A 37 21.43 18.86 -12.61
C ILE A 37 20.40 18.76 -11.50
N ILE A 38 19.26 18.16 -11.80
CA ILE A 38 18.21 17.83 -10.82
C ILE A 38 18.24 16.33 -10.58
N CYS A 39 18.24 15.94 -9.32
CA CYS A 39 18.32 14.53 -8.92
C CYS A 39 17.04 14.11 -8.21
N ILE A 40 16.48 12.97 -8.60
CA ILE A 40 15.29 12.39 -8.00
C ILE A 40 15.71 11.07 -7.35
N GLU A 41 15.62 11.03 -6.03
CA GLU A 41 16.11 9.95 -5.17
C GLU A 41 14.97 9.39 -4.32
N PRO A 42 14.12 8.52 -4.90
CA PRO A 42 13.00 7.92 -4.18
C PRO A 42 13.48 7.03 -3.04
N LYS A 43 12.84 7.20 -1.88
CA LYS A 43 13.00 6.32 -0.70
C LYS A 43 11.80 5.41 -0.47
N ILE A 44 10.67 5.74 -1.10
CA ILE A 44 9.38 5.06 -0.97
C ILE A 44 8.89 4.71 -2.37
N TYR A 45 8.31 3.52 -2.52
CA TYR A 45 7.98 2.91 -3.80
C TYR A 45 6.56 2.30 -3.77
N PRO A 46 5.87 2.22 -4.92
CA PRO A 46 6.28 2.75 -6.22
C PRO A 46 6.20 4.29 -6.25
N VAL A 47 7.07 4.91 -7.03
CA VAL A 47 6.96 6.34 -7.37
C VAL A 47 6.65 6.49 -8.84
N TYR A 48 5.70 7.38 -9.13
CA TYR A 48 5.38 7.84 -10.47
C TYR A 48 5.76 9.31 -10.58
N ILE A 49 6.35 9.70 -11.69
CA ILE A 49 6.81 11.05 -11.96
C ILE A 49 6.12 11.52 -13.23
N LEU A 50 5.35 12.60 -13.17
CA LEU A 50 4.71 13.23 -14.32
C LEU A 50 5.46 14.52 -14.65
N PHE A 51 5.99 14.63 -15.87
CA PHE A 51 6.72 15.81 -16.34
C PHE A 51 5.78 16.77 -17.04
N SER A 52 5.51 17.92 -16.43
CA SER A 52 4.54 18.90 -16.92
C SER A 52 5.19 19.93 -17.84
N GLU A 53 6.36 20.45 -17.44
CA GLU A 53 7.14 21.46 -18.17
C GLU A 53 8.63 21.10 -18.11
N PHE A 54 9.34 21.24 -19.23
CA PHE A 54 10.79 21.06 -19.29
C PHE A 54 11.37 21.66 -20.58
N PRO A 55 12.62 22.16 -20.55
CA PRO A 55 13.36 22.55 -21.76
C PRO A 55 13.50 21.37 -22.75
N SER A 56 13.42 21.66 -24.06
CA SER A 56 13.37 20.63 -25.10
C SER A 56 14.65 19.76 -25.23
N ASP A 57 15.72 20.21 -24.62
CA ASP A 57 17.06 19.62 -24.54
C ASP A 57 17.32 18.92 -23.18
N THR A 58 16.30 18.82 -22.32
CA THR A 58 16.41 18.09 -21.05
C THR A 58 16.71 16.62 -21.31
N LEU A 59 17.84 16.15 -20.79
CA LEU A 59 18.28 14.76 -20.80
C LEU A 59 17.84 14.08 -19.50
N LEU A 60 17.12 12.97 -19.62
CA LEU A 60 16.80 12.08 -18.51
C LEU A 60 17.80 10.92 -18.52
N GLU A 61 18.45 10.71 -17.38
CA GLU A 61 19.30 9.56 -17.12
C GLU A 61 18.77 8.77 -15.92
N LYS A 62 18.73 7.45 -16.03
CA LYS A 62 18.43 6.57 -14.92
C LYS A 62 19.65 5.77 -14.53
N TYR A 63 19.82 5.65 -13.23
CA TYR A 63 20.87 4.88 -12.62
C TYR A 63 20.30 3.82 -11.71
N ILE A 64 20.86 2.61 -11.79
CA ILE A 64 20.55 1.50 -10.90
C ILE A 64 21.74 1.30 -9.95
N TYR A 65 21.46 1.18 -8.66
CA TYR A 65 22.47 0.89 -7.66
C TYR A 65 22.91 -0.57 -7.72
N ASN A 66 24.21 -0.77 -7.90
CA ASN A 66 24.88 -2.06 -7.89
C ASN A 66 25.47 -2.33 -6.49
N PRO A 67 24.89 -3.28 -5.72
CA PRO A 67 25.34 -3.56 -4.36
C PRO A 67 26.75 -4.16 -4.28
N ASN A 68 27.22 -4.83 -5.34
CA ASN A 68 28.52 -5.51 -5.33
C ASN A 68 29.69 -4.52 -5.25
N ASN A 69 29.53 -3.36 -5.89
CA ASN A 69 30.57 -2.35 -5.99
C ASN A 69 30.22 -1.05 -5.26
N ASN A 70 29.02 -0.97 -4.65
CA ASN A 70 28.48 0.25 -4.03
C ASN A 70 28.51 1.43 -5.01
N THR A 71 28.16 1.17 -6.28
CA THR A 71 28.16 2.17 -7.35
C THR A 71 26.83 2.24 -8.08
N HIS A 72 26.52 3.39 -8.63
CA HIS A 72 25.40 3.57 -9.55
C HIS A 72 25.85 3.32 -10.98
N LEU A 73 25.15 2.44 -11.69
CA LEU A 73 25.37 2.16 -13.10
C LEU A 73 24.31 2.87 -13.93
N LEU A 74 24.73 3.54 -15.01
CA LEU A 74 23.80 4.12 -15.96
C LEU A 74 23.04 3.00 -16.66
N ASP A 75 21.72 3.01 -16.53
CA ASP A 75 20.82 2.02 -17.12
C ASP A 75 20.15 2.58 -18.39
N PHE A 76 19.73 3.84 -18.33
CA PHE A 76 18.97 4.48 -19.40
C PHE A 76 19.36 5.95 -19.56
N SER A 77 19.40 6.44 -20.80
CA SER A 77 19.63 7.85 -21.10
C SER A 77 18.88 8.24 -22.37
N ALA A 78 18.05 9.29 -22.30
CA ALA A 78 17.31 9.81 -23.45
C ALA A 78 16.84 11.24 -23.22
N LEU A 79 16.63 11.98 -24.31
CA LEU A 79 16.00 13.31 -24.24
C LEU A 79 14.53 13.17 -23.84
N LEU A 80 14.12 13.92 -22.82
CA LEU A 80 12.80 13.82 -22.20
C LEU A 80 11.66 14.10 -23.19
N ARG A 81 11.87 14.97 -24.19
CA ARG A 81 10.86 15.26 -25.23
C ARG A 81 10.43 14.05 -26.06
N TYR A 82 11.28 13.02 -26.15
CA TYR A 82 11.02 11.79 -26.90
C TYR A 82 10.47 10.65 -26.02
N LEU A 83 10.33 10.89 -24.72
CA LEU A 83 9.77 9.93 -23.78
C LEU A 83 8.27 10.15 -23.59
N PRO A 84 7.58 9.15 -23.01
CA PRO A 84 6.33 9.35 -22.30
C PRO A 84 6.37 10.58 -21.40
N ILE A 85 5.21 11.17 -21.13
CA ILE A 85 5.10 12.27 -20.16
C ILE A 85 5.35 11.85 -18.72
N TYR A 86 5.53 10.56 -18.48
CA TYR A 86 5.75 10.03 -17.16
C TYR A 86 6.98 9.14 -17.12
N ASP A 87 7.51 9.01 -15.92
CA ASP A 87 8.47 8.01 -15.54
C ASP A 87 8.02 7.31 -14.26
N TYR A 88 8.58 6.14 -13.97
CA TYR A 88 8.25 5.41 -12.76
C TYR A 88 9.44 4.60 -12.25
N SER A 89 9.42 4.36 -10.95
CA SER A 89 10.34 3.45 -10.27
C SER A 89 9.54 2.55 -9.34
N LEU A 90 9.61 1.24 -9.59
CA LEU A 90 8.86 0.22 -8.83
C LEU A 90 9.66 -0.38 -7.69
N SER A 91 10.99 -0.22 -7.71
CA SER A 91 11.89 -0.85 -6.76
C SER A 91 12.88 0.16 -6.20
N PRO A 92 13.37 -0.08 -4.96
CA PRO A 92 14.54 0.62 -4.44
C PRO A 92 15.70 0.57 -5.41
N SER A 93 16.72 1.38 -5.13
CA SER A 93 17.99 1.38 -5.87
C SER A 93 17.95 2.07 -7.22
N THR A 94 16.94 2.91 -7.48
CA THR A 94 16.85 3.71 -8.70
C THR A 94 17.08 5.20 -8.38
N ARG A 95 17.83 5.88 -9.24
CA ARG A 95 18.04 7.32 -9.20
C ARG A 95 17.80 7.88 -10.60
N THR A 96 16.94 8.89 -10.69
CA THR A 96 16.70 9.61 -11.95
C THR A 96 17.42 10.96 -11.89
N ILE A 97 18.09 11.32 -12.97
CA ILE A 97 18.81 12.57 -13.11
C ILE A 97 18.27 13.30 -14.33
N LEU A 98 17.91 14.57 -14.16
CA LEU A 98 17.56 15.48 -15.25
C LEU A 98 18.72 16.46 -15.45
N LYS A 99 19.22 16.58 -16.67
CA LYS A 99 20.25 17.55 -17.06
C LYS A 99 19.68 18.46 -18.13
N THR A 100 19.81 19.78 -17.98
CA THR A 100 19.41 20.73 -19.03
C THR A 100 20.66 21.34 -19.70
N GLN A 101 20.57 21.65 -20.99
CA GLN A 101 21.62 22.39 -21.73
C GLN A 101 21.21 23.83 -22.02
N SER A 102 20.07 24.27 -21.48
CA SER A 102 19.55 25.62 -21.68
C SER A 102 18.76 26.08 -20.46
N ASN A 103 18.56 27.40 -20.39
CA ASN A 103 17.76 27.99 -19.32
C ASN A 103 16.26 27.71 -19.55
N GLY A 104 15.53 27.39 -18.50
CA GLY A 104 14.08 27.26 -18.54
C GLY A 104 13.48 26.70 -17.26
N SER A 105 12.16 26.52 -17.25
CA SER A 105 11.42 25.95 -16.12
C SER A 105 11.32 24.42 -16.25
N ILE A 106 11.61 23.71 -15.17
CA ILE A 106 11.30 22.28 -15.04
C ILE A 106 10.20 22.15 -13.98
N SER A 107 9.06 21.64 -14.40
CA SER A 107 7.92 21.35 -13.54
C SER A 107 7.55 19.87 -13.62
N LEU A 108 7.49 19.22 -12.46
CA LEU A 108 7.14 17.81 -12.35
C LEU A 108 6.30 17.53 -11.11
N THR A 109 5.55 16.43 -11.17
CA THR A 109 4.74 15.91 -10.07
C THR A 109 5.25 14.54 -9.71
N THR A 110 5.45 14.27 -8.42
CA THR A 110 5.71 12.92 -7.93
C THR A 110 4.48 12.40 -7.21
N SER A 111 4.13 11.15 -7.45
CA SER A 111 3.01 10.47 -6.82
C SER A 111 3.49 9.15 -6.23
N VAL A 112 3.27 8.95 -4.93
CA VAL A 112 3.69 7.78 -4.17
C VAL A 112 2.52 7.27 -3.34
N PHE A 113 1.84 6.24 -3.85
CA PHE A 113 0.68 5.61 -3.21
C PHE A 113 0.83 4.09 -3.21
N PRO A 114 1.58 3.53 -2.24
CA PRO A 114 1.78 2.08 -2.14
C PRO A 114 0.47 1.33 -1.97
N GLY A 115 0.27 0.26 -2.74
CA GLY A 115 -0.93 -0.59 -2.66
C GLY A 115 -2.19 -0.02 -3.33
N MET A 116 -2.07 1.09 -4.08
CA MET A 116 -3.15 1.65 -4.89
C MET A 116 -2.88 1.48 -6.39
N CYS A 117 -3.90 1.73 -7.22
CA CYS A 117 -3.79 1.80 -8.67
C CYS A 117 -3.40 0.47 -9.33
N SER A 118 -3.83 -0.65 -8.75
CA SER A 118 -3.39 -1.98 -9.16
C SER A 118 -3.79 -2.36 -10.61
N ASN A 119 -4.82 -1.74 -11.18
CA ASN A 119 -5.28 -1.98 -12.54
C ASN A 119 -4.74 -0.98 -13.57
N GLY A 120 -3.89 -0.04 -13.15
CA GLY A 120 -3.21 0.90 -14.02
C GLY A 120 -3.43 2.37 -13.65
N ILE A 121 -2.63 3.21 -14.31
CA ILE A 121 -2.61 4.65 -14.10
C ILE A 121 -2.69 5.35 -15.45
N PHE A 122 -3.61 6.30 -15.58
CA PHE A 122 -3.65 7.24 -16.68
C PHE A 122 -2.97 8.54 -16.27
N PHE A 123 -2.09 9.05 -17.13
CA PHE A 123 -1.37 10.30 -16.93
C PHE A 123 -1.85 11.33 -17.94
N SER A 124 -2.09 12.56 -17.47
CA SER A 124 -2.46 13.65 -18.35
C SER A 124 -1.87 14.98 -17.94
N ASN A 125 -1.34 15.69 -18.92
CA ASN A 125 -1.00 17.12 -18.85
C ASN A 125 -1.85 17.94 -19.82
N SER A 126 -3.01 17.42 -20.26
CA SER A 126 -3.89 18.11 -21.20
C SER A 126 -4.55 19.31 -20.53
N GLU A 127 -4.71 20.41 -21.28
CA GLU A 127 -5.47 21.59 -20.81
C GLU A 127 -6.94 21.25 -20.55
N LYS A 128 -7.53 20.33 -21.33
CA LYS A 128 -8.87 19.80 -21.07
C LYS A 128 -8.90 18.34 -21.43
N PHE A 129 -9.55 17.55 -20.59
CA PHE A 129 -9.75 16.15 -20.88
C PHE A 129 -11.06 15.66 -20.28
N ASP A 130 -11.79 14.88 -21.08
CA ASP A 130 -13.00 14.18 -20.68
C ASP A 130 -12.72 12.68 -20.78
N LEU A 131 -12.92 12.00 -19.66
CA LEU A 131 -12.59 10.59 -19.50
C LEU A 131 -13.86 9.86 -19.05
N SER A 132 -14.13 8.72 -19.67
CA SER A 132 -15.29 7.89 -19.34
C SER A 132 -14.90 6.42 -19.26
N PHE A 133 -15.26 5.78 -18.17
CA PHE A 133 -15.21 4.33 -17.99
C PHE A 133 -16.63 3.76 -18.08
N SER A 134 -16.75 2.58 -18.68
CA SER A 134 -18.02 1.84 -18.70
C SER A 134 -17.79 0.35 -18.77
N GLU A 135 -18.76 -0.46 -18.37
CA GLU A 135 -18.72 -1.93 -18.53
C GLU A 135 -18.55 -2.35 -20.01
N ARG A 136 -19.08 -1.53 -20.93
CA ARG A 136 -19.06 -1.78 -22.38
C ARG A 136 -17.79 -1.31 -23.08
N SER A 137 -16.94 -0.57 -22.38
CA SER A 137 -15.66 -0.09 -22.91
C SER A 137 -14.65 -1.25 -23.05
N PHE A 138 -13.47 -0.96 -23.61
CA PHE A 138 -12.40 -1.95 -23.81
C PHE A 138 -11.12 -1.54 -23.09
N GLY A 139 -10.28 -2.53 -22.75
CA GLY A 139 -8.97 -2.31 -22.14
C GLY A 139 -9.07 -1.60 -20.79
N PHE A 140 -8.20 -0.61 -20.57
CA PHE A 140 -8.16 0.19 -19.34
C PHE A 140 -9.48 0.93 -19.06
N TRP A 141 -10.22 1.32 -20.10
CA TRP A 141 -11.48 2.05 -19.99
C TRP A 141 -12.66 1.18 -19.56
N LYS A 142 -12.48 -0.15 -19.59
CA LYS A 142 -13.50 -1.10 -19.12
C LYS A 142 -13.52 -1.15 -17.60
N ILE A 143 -14.72 -1.05 -17.03
CA ILE A 143 -14.98 -1.30 -15.61
C ILE A 143 -15.16 -2.82 -15.41
N ASN A 144 -14.43 -3.37 -14.45
CA ASN A 144 -14.52 -4.74 -13.98
C ASN A 144 -14.61 -4.77 -12.45
N ASN A 145 -15.08 -5.88 -11.90
CA ASN A 145 -15.14 -6.11 -10.46
C ASN A 145 -13.74 -6.02 -9.84
N TYR A 146 -13.64 -5.37 -8.68
CA TYR A 146 -12.40 -5.07 -7.97
C TYR A 146 -11.42 -4.19 -8.75
N ASP A 147 -11.89 -3.38 -9.70
CA ASP A 147 -11.01 -2.43 -10.38
C ASP A 147 -10.52 -1.37 -9.41
N ASP A 148 -9.21 -1.11 -9.44
CA ASP A 148 -8.50 -0.04 -8.74
C ASP A 148 -7.65 0.71 -9.78
N LYS A 149 -8.26 1.74 -10.39
CA LYS A 149 -7.63 2.54 -11.45
C LYS A 149 -7.32 3.93 -10.94
N CYS A 150 -6.22 4.51 -11.39
CA CYS A 150 -5.86 5.88 -11.03
C CYS A 150 -5.69 6.78 -12.24
N ILE A 151 -5.91 8.07 -12.01
CA ILE A 151 -5.70 9.15 -12.96
C ILE A 151 -4.85 10.20 -12.24
N ILE A 152 -3.67 10.51 -12.79
CA ILE A 152 -2.76 11.55 -12.27
C ILE A 152 -2.71 12.68 -13.28
N PHE A 153 -3.04 13.88 -12.82
CA PHE A 153 -3.13 15.06 -13.68
C PHE A 153 -2.97 16.36 -12.87
N SER A 154 -2.78 17.45 -13.61
CA SER A 154 -2.83 18.82 -13.10
C SER A 154 -4.13 19.47 -13.53
N ALA A 155 -4.91 20.06 -12.61
CA ALA A 155 -6.16 20.72 -12.95
C ALA A 155 -6.59 21.84 -12.01
N SER A 156 -7.12 22.89 -12.64
CA SER A 156 -7.82 24.03 -12.04
C SER A 156 -9.29 23.75 -11.72
N LYS A 157 -9.93 22.86 -12.49
CA LYS A 157 -11.31 22.44 -12.25
C LYS A 157 -11.46 20.97 -12.50
N ILE A 158 -12.27 20.32 -11.67
CA ILE A 158 -12.52 18.88 -11.74
C ILE A 158 -14.01 18.63 -11.57
N LYS A 159 -14.59 17.86 -12.48
CA LYS A 159 -15.90 17.26 -12.35
C LYS A 159 -15.76 15.74 -12.34
N MET A 160 -16.21 15.10 -11.27
CA MET A 160 -16.33 13.65 -11.16
C MET A 160 -17.80 13.28 -11.10
N GLU A 161 -18.17 12.23 -11.81
CA GLU A 161 -19.53 11.71 -11.84
C GLU A 161 -19.48 10.19 -11.84
N ILE A 162 -20.19 9.58 -10.88
CA ILE A 162 -20.32 8.14 -10.73
C ILE A 162 -21.80 7.78 -10.82
N ASN A 163 -22.11 6.79 -11.65
CA ASN A 163 -23.44 6.23 -11.79
C ASN A 163 -23.40 4.75 -11.41
N SER A 164 -23.48 4.49 -10.10
CA SER A 164 -23.62 3.16 -9.51
C SER A 164 -25.00 2.94 -8.91
N ASN A 165 -25.35 1.66 -8.74
CA ASN A 165 -26.57 1.22 -8.08
C ASN A 165 -26.35 0.90 -6.58
N ASP A 166 -25.12 0.98 -6.07
CA ASP A 166 -24.79 0.83 -4.65
C ASP A 166 -23.78 1.87 -4.17
N ASP A 167 -23.56 1.96 -2.86
CA ASP A 167 -22.64 2.92 -2.25
C ASP A 167 -21.22 2.36 -2.02
N GLU A 168 -20.92 1.17 -2.53
CA GLU A 168 -19.62 0.51 -2.34
C GLU A 168 -18.59 0.96 -3.38
N ASP A 169 -19.04 1.34 -4.58
CA ASP A 169 -18.19 1.96 -5.59
C ASP A 169 -17.81 3.39 -5.24
N GLN A 170 -16.53 3.73 -5.36
CA GLN A 170 -16.00 4.98 -4.85
C GLN A 170 -15.01 5.65 -5.81
N PHE A 171 -15.17 6.97 -5.93
CA PHE A 171 -14.13 7.85 -6.41
C PHE A 171 -13.48 8.55 -5.23
N PHE A 172 -12.15 8.55 -5.20
CA PHE A 172 -11.35 9.32 -4.26
C PHE A 172 -10.54 10.36 -5.03
N LEU A 173 -10.52 11.58 -4.53
CA LEU A 173 -9.66 12.67 -5.00
C LEU A 173 -8.65 13.00 -3.92
N TYR A 174 -7.41 12.56 -4.13
CA TYR A 174 -6.29 12.76 -3.22
C TYR A 174 -5.54 14.04 -3.57
N SER A 175 -5.51 14.96 -2.60
CA SER A 175 -4.62 16.14 -2.62
C SER A 175 -3.30 15.88 -1.89
N ASP A 176 -3.29 14.86 -1.04
CA ASP A 176 -2.12 14.27 -0.37
C ASP A 176 -2.49 12.83 0.05
N PHE A 177 -1.55 12.06 0.61
CA PHE A 177 -1.80 10.68 1.04
C PHE A 177 -2.93 10.57 2.08
N ASP A 178 -2.89 11.42 3.10
CA ASP A 178 -3.86 11.44 4.20
C ASP A 178 -5.01 12.44 3.99
N ASN A 179 -5.01 13.18 2.87
CA ASN A 179 -6.00 14.22 2.59
C ASN A 179 -6.72 13.98 1.26
N PHE A 180 -7.93 13.43 1.38
CA PHE A 180 -8.77 13.10 0.24
C PHE A 180 -10.23 13.46 0.46
N THR A 181 -10.94 13.67 -0.63
CA THR A 181 -12.41 13.72 -0.68
C THR A 181 -12.91 12.51 -1.46
N SER A 182 -14.06 11.96 -1.10
CA SER A 182 -14.66 10.86 -1.86
C SER A 182 -16.12 11.11 -2.20
N ILE A 183 -16.56 10.46 -3.29
CA ILE A 183 -17.97 10.28 -3.64
C ILE A 183 -18.24 8.80 -3.88
N SER A 184 -19.44 8.37 -3.56
CA SER A 184 -19.93 7.00 -3.74
C SER A 184 -21.33 7.00 -4.37
N GLY A 185 -21.76 5.85 -4.88
CA GLY A 185 -23.10 5.66 -5.41
C GLY A 185 -23.40 6.46 -6.67
N ASN A 186 -24.61 7.01 -6.75
CA ASN A 186 -24.99 7.89 -7.84
C ASN A 186 -24.80 9.34 -7.42
N ASN A 187 -23.63 9.90 -7.72
CA ASN A 187 -23.22 11.20 -7.20
C ASN A 187 -22.31 11.96 -8.16
N THR A 188 -22.26 13.27 -7.99
CA THR A 188 -21.42 14.17 -8.77
C THR A 188 -20.70 15.13 -7.83
N LEU A 189 -19.39 15.28 -8.01
CA LEU A 189 -18.57 16.29 -7.34
C LEU A 189 -18.01 17.26 -8.37
N MET A 190 -18.16 18.55 -8.11
CA MET A 190 -17.47 19.60 -8.84
C MET A 190 -16.60 20.38 -7.87
N ILE A 191 -15.35 20.59 -8.26
CA ILE A 191 -14.41 21.43 -7.52
C ILE A 191 -13.82 22.42 -8.50
N ASP A 192 -13.96 23.70 -8.17
CA ASP A 192 -13.42 24.81 -8.91
C ASP A 192 -12.25 25.44 -8.13
N ASP A 193 -11.39 26.15 -8.87
CA ASP A 193 -10.31 27.01 -8.36
C ASP A 193 -9.20 26.27 -7.61
N ILE A 194 -8.60 25.27 -8.27
CA ILE A 194 -7.54 24.47 -7.67
C ILE A 194 -6.20 24.61 -8.40
N GLU A 195 -5.22 25.27 -7.81
CA GLU A 195 -3.85 25.24 -8.34
C GLU A 195 -3.05 24.03 -7.82
N ARG A 196 -3.58 22.80 -7.99
CA ARG A 196 -2.89 21.58 -7.50
C ARG A 196 -2.99 20.41 -8.47
N ASN A 197 -2.05 19.50 -8.33
CA ASN A 197 -2.08 18.20 -8.98
C ASN A 197 -2.80 17.22 -8.07
N TYR A 198 -3.53 16.30 -8.71
CA TYR A 198 -4.37 15.34 -8.01
C TYR A 198 -4.10 13.93 -8.48
N LEU A 199 -4.35 13.00 -7.57
CA LEU A 199 -4.62 11.62 -7.92
C LEU A 199 -6.11 11.35 -7.72
N VAL A 200 -6.80 11.01 -8.81
CA VAL A 200 -8.14 10.43 -8.75
C VAL A 200 -8.00 8.92 -8.74
N ARG A 201 -8.59 8.25 -7.77
CA ARG A 201 -8.65 6.78 -7.68
C ARG A 201 -10.09 6.33 -7.81
N PHE A 202 -10.34 5.43 -8.73
CA PHE A 202 -11.62 4.73 -8.87
C PHE A 202 -11.47 3.33 -8.30
N VAL A 203 -12.36 2.96 -7.39
CA VAL A 203 -12.47 1.61 -6.83
C VAL A 203 -13.87 1.07 -7.11
N ALA A 204 -13.93 -0.09 -7.76
CA ALA A 204 -15.17 -0.83 -8.00
C ALA A 204 -15.31 -2.00 -7.02
N ASP A 205 -16.55 -2.27 -6.62
CA ASP A 205 -16.93 -3.38 -5.75
C ASP A 205 -16.85 -4.75 -6.46
N ASP A 206 -17.38 -5.80 -5.81
CA ASP A 206 -17.40 -7.15 -6.36
C ASP A 206 -18.70 -7.63 -6.98
N SER A 207 -19.79 -6.91 -6.76
CA SER A 207 -21.13 -7.40 -6.99
C SER A 207 -21.94 -6.52 -7.95
N ASN A 208 -21.88 -5.19 -7.84
CA ASN A 208 -22.65 -4.28 -8.69
C ASN A 208 -21.80 -3.15 -9.28
N ILE A 209 -20.88 -3.53 -10.17
CA ILE A 209 -20.03 -2.57 -10.87
C ILE A 209 -20.82 -1.38 -11.48
N PRO A 210 -20.25 -0.16 -11.48
CA PRO A 210 -20.93 0.99 -12.04
C PRO A 210 -21.21 0.83 -13.52
N ASN A 211 -22.37 1.32 -13.96
CA ASN A 211 -22.71 1.36 -15.38
C ASN A 211 -21.78 2.32 -16.13
N HIS A 212 -21.49 3.46 -15.49
CA HIS A 212 -20.75 4.55 -16.08
C HIS A 212 -20.07 5.39 -15.01
N VAL A 213 -18.84 5.79 -15.31
CA VAL A 213 -18.03 6.65 -14.45
C VAL A 213 -17.32 7.64 -15.34
N SER A 214 -17.41 8.93 -15.04
CA SER A 214 -16.74 9.98 -15.82
C SER A 214 -15.98 10.98 -14.97
N LEU A 215 -14.88 11.45 -15.54
CA LEU A 215 -14.00 12.47 -14.98
C LEU A 215 -13.72 13.49 -16.09
N SER A 216 -14.03 14.75 -15.82
CA SER A 216 -13.70 15.88 -16.67
C SER A 216 -12.82 16.83 -15.90
N PHE A 217 -11.76 17.34 -16.50
CA PHE A 217 -10.93 18.36 -15.86
C PHE A 217 -10.42 19.43 -16.82
N GLU A 218 -10.20 20.62 -16.27
CA GLU A 218 -9.54 21.75 -16.94
C GLU A 218 -8.15 21.94 -16.33
N GLY A 219 -7.15 21.46 -17.07
CA GLY A 219 -5.73 21.46 -16.76
C GLY A 219 -4.98 22.77 -16.97
N CYS A 220 -3.66 22.63 -16.96
CA CYS A 220 -2.68 23.69 -17.17
C CYS A 220 -2.59 24.08 -18.66
N SER A 221 -2.81 25.37 -18.97
CA SER A 221 -2.80 25.88 -20.34
C SER A 221 -1.40 25.96 -20.97
N THR A 222 -0.34 25.96 -20.16
CA THR A 222 1.06 26.02 -20.64
C THR A 222 1.71 24.64 -20.74
N CYS A 223 1.01 23.59 -20.33
CA CYS A 223 1.57 22.25 -20.24
C CYS A 223 1.55 21.54 -21.60
N ASN A 224 2.47 20.59 -21.77
CA ASN A 224 2.51 19.77 -22.98
C ASN A 224 1.26 18.89 -23.05
N ASN A 225 0.38 19.16 -24.02
CA ASN A 225 -0.86 18.42 -24.23
C ASN A 225 -0.58 16.99 -24.72
N LYS A 226 -0.30 16.11 -23.76
CA LYS A 226 0.02 14.70 -23.96
C LYS A 226 -0.68 13.89 -22.88
N ASN A 227 -1.02 12.68 -23.25
CA ASN A 227 -1.66 11.69 -22.40
C ASN A 227 -0.96 10.36 -22.59
N ASP A 228 -0.83 9.58 -21.54
CA ASP A 228 -0.25 8.25 -21.62
C ASP A 228 -0.78 7.37 -20.49
N MET A 229 -0.48 6.08 -20.56
CA MET A 229 -1.02 5.09 -19.64
C MET A 229 0.07 4.11 -19.21
N TYR A 230 0.07 3.81 -17.92
CA TYR A 230 0.86 2.75 -17.32
C TYR A 230 -0.05 1.59 -16.93
N LEU A 231 0.20 0.42 -17.50
CA LEU A 231 -0.44 -0.83 -17.09
C LEU A 231 0.60 -1.71 -16.39
N PRO A 232 0.45 -2.02 -15.09
CA PRO A 232 1.38 -2.90 -14.41
C PRO A 232 1.41 -4.28 -15.10
N GLN A 233 2.60 -4.83 -15.30
CA GLN A 233 2.81 -6.11 -15.99
C GLN A 233 2.20 -7.29 -15.24
N PHE A 234 1.96 -7.11 -13.94
CA PHE A 234 1.27 -8.08 -13.11
C PHE A 234 -0.21 -7.71 -13.08
N LEU A 235 -1.00 -8.36 -13.93
CA LEU A 235 -2.36 -8.68 -13.54
C LEU A 235 -2.22 -9.40 -12.20
N ILE A 236 -2.70 -8.79 -11.11
CA ILE A 236 -2.92 -9.56 -9.88
C ILE A 236 -3.78 -10.73 -10.35
N GLU A 237 -3.18 -11.92 -10.43
CA GLU A 237 -3.89 -13.13 -10.76
C GLU A 237 -5.04 -13.15 -9.77
N LYS A 238 -6.28 -12.93 -10.23
CA LYS A 238 -7.48 -12.98 -9.37
C LYS A 238 -7.28 -14.24 -8.58
N CYS A 239 -6.98 -14.11 -7.27
CA CYS A 239 -6.69 -15.25 -6.44
C CYS A 239 -7.87 -16.17 -6.68
N SER A 240 -7.65 -17.30 -7.38
CA SER A 240 -8.80 -18.06 -7.84
C SER A 240 -9.59 -18.36 -6.57
N ASN A 241 -10.90 -18.12 -6.59
CA ASN A 241 -11.75 -18.25 -5.40
C ASN A 241 -11.64 -19.66 -4.76
N HIS A 242 -10.94 -20.58 -5.42
CA HIS A 242 -10.56 -21.92 -4.98
C HIS A 242 -9.35 -22.00 -4.02
N LYS A 243 -8.56 -20.93 -3.83
CA LYS A 243 -7.43 -20.91 -2.88
C LYS A 243 -7.70 -19.95 -1.71
N LYS A 244 -8.83 -20.14 -1.02
CA LYS A 244 -8.91 -19.68 0.37
C LYS A 244 -7.76 -20.33 1.15
N TRP A 245 -7.01 -19.53 1.90
CA TRP A 245 -5.84 -19.97 2.69
C TRP A 245 -6.16 -21.11 3.68
N TYR A 246 -7.46 -21.34 3.93
CA TYR A 246 -8.01 -22.54 4.54
C TYR A 246 -8.93 -23.25 3.54
N GLY A 247 -8.40 -24.22 2.80
CA GLY A 247 -9.26 -25.14 2.04
C GLY A 247 -10.11 -25.97 3.01
N ASN A 248 -11.28 -26.45 2.56
CA ASN A 248 -12.14 -27.36 3.35
C ASN A 248 -11.34 -28.53 3.97
N ASN A 249 -10.31 -29.00 3.28
CA ASN A 249 -9.42 -30.06 3.76
C ASN A 249 -8.64 -29.65 5.04
N ILE A 250 -8.16 -28.42 5.14
CA ILE A 250 -7.46 -27.94 6.35
C ILE A 250 -8.44 -27.82 7.51
N ALA A 251 -9.65 -27.29 7.26
CA ALA A 251 -10.70 -27.24 8.28
C ALA A 251 -11.09 -28.63 8.79
N ILE A 252 -11.24 -29.61 7.88
CA ILE A 252 -11.50 -31.01 8.24
C ILE A 252 -10.34 -31.59 9.06
N VAL A 253 -9.09 -31.37 8.66
CA VAL A 253 -7.91 -31.84 9.41
C VAL A 253 -7.86 -31.22 10.82
N LEU A 254 -8.16 -29.93 10.96
CA LEU A 254 -8.22 -29.27 12.27
C LEU A 254 -9.34 -29.83 13.16
N ILE A 255 -10.51 -30.14 12.60
CA ILE A 255 -11.61 -30.78 13.34
C ILE A 255 -11.22 -32.18 13.79
N ILE A 256 -10.56 -32.97 12.92
CA ILE A 256 -10.09 -34.32 13.27
C ILE A 256 -9.03 -34.25 14.38
N LEU A 257 -8.07 -33.33 14.28
CA LEU A 257 -7.06 -33.12 15.31
C LEU A 257 -7.69 -32.71 16.64
N LEU A 258 -8.64 -31.77 16.62
CA LEU A 258 -9.37 -31.34 17.81
C LEU A 258 -10.10 -32.53 18.48
N PHE A 259 -10.78 -33.36 17.69
CA PHE A 259 -11.48 -34.55 18.19
C PHE A 259 -10.50 -35.58 18.79
N ALA A 260 -9.36 -35.81 18.13
CA ALA A 260 -8.32 -36.69 18.66
C ALA A 260 -7.75 -36.20 20.00
N PHE A 261 -7.53 -34.89 20.15
CA PHE A 261 -7.10 -34.28 21.40
C PHE A 261 -8.14 -34.44 22.51
N VAL A 262 -9.43 -34.24 22.21
CA VAL A 262 -10.52 -34.46 23.17
C VAL A 262 -10.57 -35.92 23.63
N LEU A 263 -10.47 -36.89 22.71
CA LEU A 263 -10.44 -38.31 23.07
C LEU A 263 -9.23 -38.66 23.93
N LEU A 264 -8.05 -38.12 23.60
CA LEU A 264 -6.83 -38.36 24.36
C LEU A 264 -6.93 -37.76 25.78
N PHE A 265 -7.53 -36.57 25.90
CA PHE A 265 -7.82 -35.94 27.19
C PHE A 265 -8.81 -36.76 28.03
N LEU A 266 -9.92 -37.22 27.44
CA LEU A 266 -10.88 -38.08 28.13
C LEU A 266 -10.24 -39.41 28.57
N TYR A 267 -9.36 -39.98 27.76
CA TYR A 267 -8.59 -41.16 28.12
C TYR A 267 -7.67 -40.92 29.31
N THR A 268 -6.94 -39.79 29.33
CA THR A 268 -6.09 -39.44 30.48
C THR A 268 -6.89 -39.22 31.76
N LEU A 269 -8.06 -38.57 31.67
CA LEU A 269 -8.97 -38.41 32.81
C LEU A 269 -9.48 -39.77 33.32
N SER A 270 -9.85 -40.68 32.42
CA SER A 270 -10.32 -42.01 32.79
C SER A 270 -9.24 -42.85 33.49
N MET A 271 -7.98 -42.70 33.06
CA MET A 271 -6.82 -43.33 33.69
C MET A 271 -6.58 -42.81 35.11
N GLU A 272 -6.70 -41.50 35.31
CA GLU A 272 -6.53 -40.87 36.62
C GLU A 272 -7.63 -41.29 37.59
N TRP A 273 -8.89 -41.24 37.15
CA TRP A 273 -10.03 -41.72 37.93
C TRP A 273 -9.94 -43.21 38.31
N SER A 274 -9.42 -44.05 37.40
CA SER A 274 -9.19 -45.47 37.68
C SER A 274 -8.13 -45.71 38.76
N LYS A 275 -7.12 -44.82 38.87
CA LYS A 275 -6.10 -44.90 39.92
C LYS A 275 -6.69 -44.55 41.29
N GLU A 276 -7.50 -43.50 41.39
CA GLU A 276 -8.17 -43.12 42.64
C GLU A 276 -9.05 -44.26 43.16
N MET A 277 -9.89 -44.88 42.30
CA MET A 277 -10.74 -46.00 42.73
C MET A 277 -9.97 -47.24 43.21
N LYS A 278 -8.73 -47.46 42.73
CA LYS A 278 -7.88 -48.55 43.23
C LYS A 278 -7.20 -48.20 44.56
N SER A 279 -6.95 -46.92 44.83
CA SER A 279 -6.38 -46.46 46.09
C SER A 279 -7.41 -46.61 47.24
N ASP A 280 -8.65 -46.18 47.02
CA ASP A 280 -9.68 -46.19 48.05
C ASP A 280 -10.16 -47.61 48.42
N SER A 281 -10.05 -48.57 47.49
CA SER A 281 -10.39 -49.97 47.74
C SER A 281 -9.44 -50.69 48.71
N CYS A 282 -8.23 -50.17 48.95
CA CYS A 282 -7.26 -50.78 49.86
C CYS A 282 -7.34 -50.20 51.28
N ASP A 283 -7.72 -48.93 51.43
CA ASP A 283 -7.78 -48.29 52.75
C ASP A 283 -9.11 -48.56 53.50
N SER A 284 -10.20 -48.86 52.77
CA SER A 284 -11.49 -49.17 53.40
C SER A 284 -11.57 -50.56 54.06
N ILE A 285 -10.55 -51.40 53.94
CA ILE A 285 -10.47 -52.71 54.63
C ILE A 285 -9.70 -52.60 55.97
N SER A 286 -8.93 -51.53 56.20
CA SER A 286 -8.08 -51.41 57.39
C SER A 286 -8.68 -50.61 58.56
N ASN A 287 -9.77 -49.85 58.36
CA ASN A 287 -10.29 -48.92 59.39
C ASN A 287 -11.70 -49.27 59.90
N ARG A 288 -12.01 -50.57 60.03
CA ARG A 288 -13.26 -51.01 60.68
C ARG A 288 -13.14 -51.30 62.17
N ASP A 289 -11.93 -51.25 62.72
CA ASP A 289 -11.66 -51.38 64.16
C ASP A 289 -10.86 -50.15 64.61
N ASP A 290 -11.53 -49.03 64.87
CA ASP A 290 -11.34 -48.37 66.16
C ASP A 290 -12.40 -47.29 66.40
N MET A 291 -13.23 -47.66 67.37
CA MET A 291 -14.20 -46.87 68.09
C MET A 291 -13.56 -45.66 68.78
N ILE A 292 -14.30 -44.55 68.72
CA ILE A 292 -14.66 -43.71 69.88
C ILE A 292 -13.48 -43.09 70.64
N ASN A 293 -13.28 -41.79 70.43
CA ASN A 293 -13.32 -40.90 71.58
C ASN A 293 -13.85 -39.51 71.22
N ILE A 294 -14.95 -39.17 71.90
CA ILE A 294 -15.58 -37.86 71.98
C ILE A 294 -14.78 -37.05 73.00
N THR A 295 -14.38 -35.82 72.66
CA THR A 295 -14.30 -34.76 73.67
C THR A 295 -14.41 -33.38 73.04
N ASP A 296 -15.39 -32.65 73.56
CA ASP A 296 -15.66 -31.23 73.36
C ASP A 296 -14.48 -30.33 73.75
N GLN A 297 -14.28 -29.24 73.02
CA GLN A 297 -14.00 -27.87 73.50
C GLN A 297 -13.88 -26.96 72.27
N ALA A 298 -14.83 -26.06 72.00
CA ALA A 298 -15.03 -24.73 72.61
C ALA A 298 -14.01 -23.68 72.10
N SER A 299 -14.54 -22.57 71.56
CA SER A 299 -13.90 -21.24 71.46
C SER A 299 -12.64 -21.19 70.57
N ASP A 300 -12.44 -20.28 69.62
CA ASP A 300 -12.70 -18.85 69.66
C ASP A 300 -12.58 -18.25 68.25
N THR A 301 -13.04 -17.01 68.16
CA THR A 301 -12.86 -16.01 67.11
C THR A 301 -11.44 -15.92 66.52
N ASP A 302 -11.32 -15.67 65.21
CA ASP A 302 -10.81 -14.37 64.72
C ASP A 302 -10.69 -14.29 63.20
N ASP A 303 -11.03 -13.09 62.73
CA ASP A 303 -10.66 -12.38 61.51
C ASP A 303 -9.53 -12.96 60.66
N MET A 304 -9.75 -13.01 59.32
CA MET A 304 -8.81 -12.43 58.36
C MET A 304 -9.40 -12.35 56.93
N LEU A 305 -9.75 -11.13 56.55
CA LEU A 305 -9.47 -10.39 55.29
C LEU A 305 -9.68 -11.03 53.89
N PRO A 306 -10.26 -10.26 52.95
CA PRO A 306 -10.38 -10.64 51.54
C PRO A 306 -9.06 -10.44 50.79
N ARG A 307 -8.66 -11.44 49.98
CA ARG A 307 -7.57 -11.26 49.01
C ARG A 307 -8.06 -10.41 47.83
N GLN A 308 -7.33 -9.33 47.63
CA GLN A 308 -7.47 -8.33 46.60
C GLN A 308 -7.04 -8.84 45.22
N PHE A 309 -7.69 -8.26 44.21
CA PHE A 309 -7.20 -7.85 42.90
C PHE A 309 -5.77 -8.23 42.49
N LEU A 310 -5.66 -8.87 41.33
CA LEU A 310 -4.55 -8.68 40.40
C LEU A 310 -5.12 -8.16 39.09
N SER A 311 -4.98 -6.85 38.87
CA SER A 311 -5.02 -6.21 37.57
C SER A 311 -3.70 -6.49 36.85
N LEU A 312 -3.76 -7.07 35.66
CA LEU A 312 -2.65 -7.02 34.71
C LEU A 312 -2.96 -5.92 33.68
N ASP A 313 -2.47 -4.72 33.98
CA ASP A 313 -2.16 -3.70 32.98
C ASP A 313 -0.64 -3.59 32.88
N ASN A 314 -0.17 -3.22 31.68
CA ASN A 314 1.21 -2.94 31.24
C ASN A 314 1.95 -4.06 30.50
N LEU A 315 1.88 -3.99 29.17
CA LEU A 315 3.07 -4.01 28.33
C LEU A 315 2.84 -3.13 27.09
N HIS A 316 3.27 -1.87 27.20
CA HIS A 316 3.75 -1.07 26.09
C HIS A 316 5.27 -1.24 26.02
N THR A 317 5.77 -1.61 24.83
CA THR A 317 6.85 -0.94 24.05
C THR A 317 7.05 -1.73 22.77
#